data_AF-A0A4Y7U3Q4-F1
#
_entry.id   AF-A0A4Y7U3Q4-F1
#
_cell.length_a   1.000
_cell.length_b   1.000
_cell.length_c   1.000
_cell.angle_alpha   90.00
_cell.angle_beta   90.00
_cell.angle_gamma   90.00
#
_symmetry.space_group_name_H-M   'P 1'
#
loop_
_entity.id
_entity.type
_entity.pdbx_description
1 polymer ?
#
loop_
_entity_poly.entity_id
_entity_poly.type
_entity_poly.pdbx_seq_one_letter_code
_entity_poly.pdbx_strand_id
1 'polypeptide(L)'
;LEEFRQKKEQLIQSSHEMMIKVLQQKNMSFPETPLATRITVQGGVGTAEEHEFLLDTYKVDSVGWGTPFLLVPEATSVDRETRKLLIDAKEEDLYLSHISPLGVPFNSLRGTSNEILKQKRIQENK
;
A
#
# COMPACT_ATOMS: atom_id res chain seq x y z
N LEU A 1 8.55 9.83 -4.38
CA LEU A 1 8.39 9.34 -5.77
C LEU A 1 9.39 9.96 -6.72
N GLU A 2 9.58 11.28 -6.67
CA GLU A 2 10.56 11.95 -7.53
C GLU A 2 11.99 11.40 -7.39
N GLU A 3 12.44 11.13 -6.17
CA GLU A 3 13.73 10.47 -5.95
C GLU A 3 13.82 9.09 -6.62
N PHE A 4 12.75 8.27 -6.54
CA PHE A 4 12.70 6.98 -7.21
C PHE A 4 12.76 7.13 -8.74
N ARG A 5 12.09 8.15 -9.29
CA ARG A 5 12.15 8.47 -10.72
C ARG A 5 13.59 8.82 -11.14
N GLN A 6 14.25 9.68 -10.38
CA GLN A 6 15.62 10.13 -10.67
C GLN A 6 16.68 9.05 -10.46
N LYS A 7 16.49 8.17 -9.46
CA LYS A 7 17.47 7.15 -9.05
C LYS A 7 17.09 5.73 -9.49
N LYS A 8 16.12 5.55 -10.40
CA LYS A 8 15.65 4.23 -10.84
C LYS A 8 16.79 3.34 -11.32
N GLU A 9 17.65 3.85 -12.20
CA GLU A 9 18.79 3.09 -12.73
C GLU A 9 19.81 2.76 -11.65
N GLN A 10 20.09 3.71 -10.75
CA GLN A 10 20.98 3.49 -9.60
C GLN A 10 20.46 2.40 -8.66
N LEU A 11 19.15 2.39 -8.40
CA LEU A 11 18.50 1.37 -7.57
C LEU A 11 18.62 -0.03 -8.21
N ILE A 12 18.37 -0.12 -9.52
CA ILE A 12 18.47 -1.39 -10.28
C ILE A 12 19.91 -1.89 -10.26
N GLN A 13 20.88 -1.02 -10.57
CA GLN A 13 22.28 -1.39 -10.65
C GLN A 13 22.84 -1.83 -9.29
N SER A 14 22.58 -1.05 -8.23
CA SER A 14 23.03 -1.39 -6.88
C SER A 14 22.41 -2.69 -6.35
N SER A 15 21.14 -2.94 -6.65
CA SER A 15 20.47 -4.20 -6.30
C SER A 15 21.07 -5.39 -7.05
N HIS A 16 21.36 -5.21 -8.34
CA HIS A 16 21.98 -6.24 -9.18
C HIS A 16 23.40 -6.60 -8.70
N GLU A 17 24.23 -5.61 -8.42
CA GLU A 17 25.59 -5.80 -7.89
C GLU A 17 25.59 -6.53 -6.54
N MET A 18 24.68 -6.14 -5.64
CA MET A 18 24.52 -6.80 -4.34
C MET A 18 24.11 -8.27 -4.50
N MET A 19 23.15 -8.54 -5.38
CA MET A 19 22.69 -9.89 -5.68
C MET A 19 23.82 -10.76 -6.26
N ILE A 20 24.54 -10.27 -7.29
CA ILE A 20 25.66 -11.00 -7.90
C ILE A 20 26.71 -11.34 -6.86
N LYS A 21 27.09 -10.37 -6.01
CA LYS A 21 28.12 -10.58 -4.99
C LYS A 21 27.77 -11.77 -4.07
N VAL A 22 26.51 -11.87 -3.64
CA VAL A 22 26.04 -12.97 -2.78
C VAL A 22 25.99 -14.30 -3.56
N LEU A 23 25.53 -14.29 -4.81
CA LEU A 23 25.47 -15.50 -5.65
C LEU A 23 26.86 -16.06 -5.95
N GLN A 24 27.82 -15.18 -6.27
CA GLN A 24 29.23 -15.55 -6.47
C GLN A 24 29.84 -16.18 -5.23
N GLN A 25 29.63 -15.59 -4.04
CA GLN A 25 30.09 -16.14 -2.77
C GLN A 25 29.51 -17.52 -2.48
N LYS A 26 28.31 -17.81 -2.99
CA LYS A 26 27.63 -19.10 -2.86
C LYS A 26 27.96 -20.09 -3.99
N ASN A 27 28.85 -19.73 -4.92
CA ASN A 27 29.14 -20.50 -6.14
C ASN A 27 27.88 -20.86 -6.95
N MET A 28 26.92 -19.93 -7.00
CA MET A 28 25.68 -20.07 -7.78
C MET A 28 25.79 -19.32 -9.10
N SER A 29 25.04 -19.77 -10.11
CA SER A 29 24.87 -19.02 -11.36
C SER A 29 24.24 -17.67 -11.10
N PHE A 30 24.68 -16.64 -11.82
CA PHE A 30 24.15 -15.28 -11.71
C PHE A 30 23.94 -14.67 -13.10
N PRO A 31 23.00 -13.74 -13.25
CA PRO A 31 22.76 -13.07 -14.53
C PRO A 31 23.88 -12.07 -14.83
N GLU A 32 24.27 -11.95 -16.11
CA GLU A 32 25.29 -11.00 -16.57
C GLU A 32 24.78 -9.55 -16.65
N THR A 33 23.46 -9.38 -16.77
CA THR A 33 22.81 -8.07 -16.88
C THR A 33 21.73 -7.89 -15.81
N PRO A 34 21.42 -6.64 -15.42
CA PRO A 34 20.35 -6.37 -14.49
C PRO A 34 19.02 -6.96 -14.94
N LEU A 35 18.30 -7.59 -14.00
CA LEU A 35 16.96 -8.11 -14.27
C LEU A 35 15.98 -6.95 -14.49
N ALA A 36 15.03 -7.17 -15.41
CA ALA A 36 13.95 -6.24 -15.65
C ALA A 36 13.17 -5.98 -14.34
N THR A 37 13.25 -4.75 -13.86
CA THR A 37 12.64 -4.34 -12.59
C THR A 37 11.47 -3.41 -12.88
N ARG A 38 10.28 -3.82 -12.45
CA ARG A 38 9.07 -3.00 -12.52
C ARG A 38 8.88 -2.26 -11.20
N ILE A 39 8.60 -0.97 -11.27
CA ILE A 39 8.30 -0.12 -10.11
C ILE A 39 6.82 0.21 -10.14
N THR A 40 6.12 -0.19 -9.09
CA THR A 40 4.69 0.07 -8.93
C THR A 40 4.46 1.02 -7.76
N VAL A 41 3.46 1.88 -7.86
CA VAL A 41 3.09 2.81 -6.77
C VAL A 41 1.67 2.53 -6.30
N GLN A 42 1.43 2.68 -5.01
CA GLN A 42 0.15 2.40 -4.37
C GLN A 42 -0.03 3.34 -3.18
N GLY A 43 -1.29 3.56 -2.80
CA GLY A 43 -1.66 4.37 -1.64
C GLY A 43 -2.02 5.81 -2.01
N GLY A 44 -3.17 6.27 -1.52
CA GLY A 44 -3.65 7.63 -1.77
C GLY A 44 -4.19 7.89 -3.18
N VAL A 45 -4.48 6.85 -3.97
CA VAL A 45 -5.07 6.99 -5.31
C VAL A 45 -6.57 6.71 -5.24
N GLY A 46 -7.37 7.72 -5.53
CA GLY A 46 -8.83 7.69 -5.50
C GLY A 46 -9.50 7.93 -6.86
N THR A 47 -8.78 8.52 -7.82
CA THR A 47 -9.32 8.98 -9.09
C THR A 47 -8.48 8.53 -10.29
N ALA A 48 -9.11 8.47 -11.47
CA ALA A 48 -8.43 8.08 -12.70
C ALA A 48 -7.35 9.12 -13.07
N GLU A 49 -7.63 10.39 -12.80
CA GLU A 49 -6.72 11.50 -13.02
C GLU A 49 -5.44 11.37 -12.17
N GLU A 50 -5.56 10.98 -10.90
CA GLU A 50 -4.40 10.69 -10.05
C GLU A 50 -3.60 9.49 -10.56
N HIS A 51 -4.28 8.45 -11.06
CA HIS A 51 -3.62 7.30 -11.67
C HIS A 51 -2.79 7.72 -12.87
N GLU A 52 -3.40 8.41 -13.83
CA GLU A 52 -2.71 8.87 -15.04
C GLU A 52 -1.57 9.82 -14.71
N PHE A 53 -1.78 10.75 -13.76
CA PHE A 53 -0.73 11.63 -13.27
C PHE A 53 0.50 10.86 -12.78
N LEU A 54 0.30 9.77 -12.02
CA LEU A 54 1.39 8.97 -11.48
C LEU A 54 2.15 8.22 -12.58
N LEU A 55 1.44 7.65 -13.56
CA LEU A 55 2.04 7.01 -14.73
C LEU A 55 2.86 8.01 -15.54
N ASP A 56 2.26 9.15 -15.89
CA ASP A 56 2.86 10.11 -16.81
C ASP A 56 4.00 10.91 -16.18
N THR A 57 3.87 11.31 -14.92
CA THR A 57 4.86 12.14 -14.25
C THR A 57 6.04 11.31 -13.74
N TYR A 58 5.74 10.18 -13.10
CA TYR A 58 6.78 9.36 -12.44
C TYR A 58 7.27 8.19 -13.28
N LYS A 59 6.65 7.91 -14.44
CA LYS A 59 7.03 6.81 -15.35
C LYS A 59 7.14 5.46 -14.62
N VAL A 60 6.18 5.22 -13.73
CA VAL A 60 6.02 3.97 -12.99
C VAL A 60 5.34 2.93 -13.89
N ASP A 61 5.60 1.66 -13.63
CA ASP A 61 5.13 0.56 -14.47
C ASP A 61 3.65 0.23 -14.22
N SER A 62 3.13 0.53 -13.03
CA SER A 62 1.69 0.44 -12.73
C SER A 62 1.31 1.18 -11.45
N VAL A 63 0.02 1.51 -11.31
CA VAL A 63 -0.57 2.12 -10.12
C VAL A 63 -1.60 1.17 -9.50
N GLY A 64 -1.47 0.89 -8.21
CA GLY A 64 -2.42 0.04 -7.46
C GLY A 64 -3.41 0.85 -6.63
N TRP A 65 -4.64 0.36 -6.59
CA TRP A 65 -5.77 0.98 -5.92
C TRP A 65 -6.25 0.10 -4.77
N GLY A 66 -6.51 0.71 -3.62
CA GLY A 66 -6.96 0.01 -2.41
C GLY A 66 -8.38 0.40 -2.03
N THR A 67 -8.51 1.50 -1.28
CA THR A 67 -9.78 1.96 -0.70
C THR A 67 -10.93 2.08 -1.70
N PRO A 68 -10.78 2.62 -2.93
CA PRO A 68 -11.90 2.69 -3.87
C PRO A 68 -12.46 1.32 -4.28
N PHE A 69 -11.62 0.28 -4.33
CA PHE A 69 -12.09 -1.08 -4.62
C PHE A 69 -12.99 -1.65 -3.52
N LEU A 70 -12.86 -1.18 -2.27
CA LEU A 70 -13.78 -1.55 -1.18
C LEU A 70 -15.21 -1.08 -1.44
N LEU A 71 -15.40 -0.11 -2.35
CA LEU A 71 -16.72 0.40 -2.74
C LEU A 71 -17.37 -0.43 -3.85
N VAL A 72 -16.64 -1.32 -4.53
CA VAL A 72 -17.16 -2.17 -5.63
C VAL A 72 -17.72 -3.48 -5.06
N PRO A 73 -19.04 -3.75 -5.14
CA PRO A 73 -19.65 -4.94 -4.53
C PRO A 73 -19.19 -6.26 -5.14
N GLU A 74 -18.83 -6.24 -6.41
CA GLU A 74 -18.37 -7.39 -7.17
C GLU A 74 -16.92 -7.75 -6.85
N ALA A 75 -16.12 -6.79 -6.41
CA ALA A 75 -14.70 -6.98 -6.12
C ALA A 75 -14.42 -7.32 -4.65
N THR A 76 -15.34 -6.99 -3.73
CA THR A 76 -15.10 -7.10 -2.28
C THR A 76 -16.34 -7.53 -1.50
N SER A 77 -16.14 -8.33 -0.45
CA SER A 77 -17.20 -8.82 0.44
C SER A 77 -17.55 -7.84 1.58
N VAL A 78 -17.30 -6.54 1.39
CA VAL A 78 -17.61 -5.52 2.40
C VAL A 78 -19.13 -5.41 2.55
N ASP A 79 -19.63 -5.53 3.78
CA ASP A 79 -21.06 -5.43 4.08
C ASP A 79 -21.62 -4.03 3.79
N ARG A 80 -22.94 -3.91 3.73
CA ARG A 80 -23.62 -2.66 3.34
C ARG A 80 -23.37 -1.51 4.32
N GLU A 81 -23.32 -1.79 5.62
CA GLU A 81 -23.14 -0.76 6.64
C GLU A 81 -21.71 -0.23 6.60
N THR A 82 -20.71 -1.11 6.51
CA THR A 82 -19.30 -0.72 6.37
C THR A 82 -19.05 0.04 5.06
N ARG A 83 -19.68 -0.39 3.95
CA ARG A 83 -19.55 0.30 2.67
C ARG A 83 -20.15 1.70 2.71
N LYS A 84 -21.29 1.88 3.37
CA LYS A 84 -21.88 3.21 3.59
C LYS A 84 -20.96 4.09 4.41
N LEU A 85 -20.39 3.55 5.49
CA LEU A 85 -19.40 4.26 6.31
C LEU A 85 -18.19 4.71 5.47
N LEU A 86 -17.69 3.87 4.56
CA LEU A 86 -16.59 4.21 3.65
C LEU A 86 -16.96 5.29 2.61
N ILE A 87 -18.21 5.31 2.14
CA ILE A 87 -18.71 6.33 1.19
C ILE A 87 -18.79 7.70 1.86
N ASP A 88 -19.26 7.73 3.11
CA ASP A 88 -19.48 8.97 3.86
C ASP A 88 -18.20 9.51 4.54
N ALA A 89 -17.12 8.71 4.54
CA ALA A 89 -15.87 9.00 5.24
C ALA A 89 -15.15 10.24 4.70
N LYS A 90 -14.61 11.04 5.63
CA LYS A 90 -13.73 12.18 5.37
C LYS A 90 -12.33 11.94 5.94
N GLU A 91 -11.42 12.87 5.67
CA GLU A 91 -10.05 12.82 6.17
C GLU A 91 -9.98 12.76 7.71
N GLU A 92 -10.82 13.54 8.40
CA GLU A 92 -10.91 13.57 9.87
C GLU A 92 -11.43 12.26 10.51
N ASP A 93 -12.11 11.43 9.72
CA ASP A 93 -12.59 10.12 10.15
C ASP A 93 -11.50 9.05 10.10
N LEU A 94 -10.36 9.35 9.47
CA LEU A 94 -9.21 8.47 9.42
C LEU A 94 -8.27 8.74 10.59
N TYR A 95 -7.71 7.67 11.15
CA TYR A 95 -6.69 7.77 12.18
C TYR A 95 -5.68 6.65 12.08
N LEU A 96 -4.47 6.94 12.53
CA LEU A 96 -3.42 5.95 12.62
C LEU A 96 -3.65 5.05 13.84
N SER A 97 -3.94 3.78 13.59
CA SER A 97 -4.31 2.81 14.61
C SER A 97 -3.13 1.94 15.05
N HIS A 98 -3.05 1.67 16.35
CA HIS A 98 -2.05 0.77 16.95
C HIS A 98 -2.61 -0.64 17.22
N ILE A 99 -3.74 -1.01 16.61
CA ILE A 99 -4.37 -2.33 16.82
C ILE A 99 -3.65 -3.49 16.12
N SER A 100 -2.61 -3.19 15.32
CA SER A 100 -1.85 -4.22 14.61
C SER A 100 -1.14 -5.16 15.59
N PRO A 101 -1.31 -6.49 15.48
CA PRO A 101 -0.57 -7.45 16.30
C PRO A 101 0.93 -7.44 15.98
N LEU A 102 1.34 -6.86 14.85
CA LEU A 102 2.73 -6.73 14.42
C LEU A 102 3.38 -5.42 14.88
N GLY A 103 2.67 -4.56 15.62
CA GLY A 103 3.15 -3.27 16.08
C GLY A 103 3.30 -2.20 14.99
N VAL A 104 2.99 -2.54 13.72
CA VAL A 104 3.03 -1.61 12.60
C VAL A 104 1.71 -0.86 12.51
N PRO A 105 1.70 0.48 12.67
CA PRO A 105 0.47 1.23 12.61
C PRO A 105 -0.12 1.29 11.20
N PHE A 106 -1.45 1.35 11.09
CA PHE A 106 -2.15 1.49 9.82
C PHE A 106 -3.37 2.39 9.93
N ASN A 107 -3.76 3.04 8.82
CA ASN A 107 -4.93 3.90 8.78
C ASN A 107 -6.21 3.08 9.00
N SER A 108 -7.01 3.50 9.96
CA SER A 108 -8.31 2.92 10.30
C SER A 108 -9.40 3.99 10.21
N LEU A 109 -10.63 3.55 9.96
CA LEU A 109 -11.80 4.40 9.90
C LEU A 109 -12.50 4.42 11.26
N ARG A 110 -12.90 5.60 11.71
CA ARG A 110 -13.70 5.77 12.92
C ARG A 110 -15.11 5.23 12.74
N GLY A 111 -15.71 4.76 13.82
CA GLY A 111 -17.11 4.30 13.82
C GLY A 111 -17.29 2.89 13.28
N THR A 112 -16.19 2.13 13.12
CA THR A 112 -16.28 0.71 12.78
C THR A 112 -16.86 -0.09 13.95
N SER A 113 -17.60 -1.16 13.64
CA SER A 113 -18.25 -2.03 14.62
C SER A 113 -17.28 -2.56 15.68
N ASN A 114 -16.05 -2.88 15.27
CA ASN A 114 -14.99 -3.35 16.17
C ASN A 114 -14.51 -2.26 17.13
N GLU A 115 -14.42 -1.01 16.68
CA GLU A 115 -14.06 0.11 17.55
C GLU A 115 -15.15 0.35 18.60
N ILE A 116 -16.42 0.35 18.19
CA ILE A 116 -17.57 0.51 19.10
C ILE A 116 -17.56 -0.61 20.15
N LEU A 117 -17.38 -1.86 19.71
CA LEU A 117 -17.32 -3.01 20.62
C LEU A 117 -16.13 -2.91 21.60
N LYS A 118 -14.96 -2.48 21.12
CA LYS A 118 -13.77 -2.28 21.95
C LYS A 118 -14.03 -1.21 23.01
N GLN A 119 -14.60 -0.07 22.64
CA GLN A 119 -14.92 1.01 23.59
C GLN A 119 -15.94 0.57 24.64
N LYS A 120 -16.95 -0.21 24.22
CA LYS A 120 -17.93 -0.78 25.14
C LYS A 120 -17.27 -1.71 26.17
N ARG A 121 -16.35 -2.59 25.74
CA ARG A 121 -15.61 -3.48 26.65
C ARG A 121 -14.76 -2.71 27.66
N ILE A 122 -14.05 -1.68 27.21
CA ILE A 122 -13.27 -0.78 28.09
C ILE A 122 -14.19 -0.13 29.14
N GLN A 123 -15.36 0.38 28.74
CA GLN A 123 -16.34 0.96 29.67
C GLN A 123 -16.91 -0.07 30.65
N GLU A 124 -17.09 -1.32 30.22
CA GLU A 124 -17.55 -2.43 31.06
C GLU A 124 -16.44 -3.03 31.96
N ASN A 125 -15.21 -2.50 31.95
CA ASN A 125 -14.03 -3.10 32.60
C ASN A 125 -13.80 -4.57 32.20
N LYS A 126 -13.98 -4.89 30.92
CA LYS A 126 -13.78 -6.22 30.33
C LYS A 126 -12.74 -6.23 29.23
#